data_AF-A0A1Q8EEK2-F1
#
_entry.id   AF-A0A1Q8EEK2-F1
#
_cell.length_a   1.000
_cell.length_b   1.000
_cell.length_c   1.000
_cell.angle_alpha   90.00
_cell.angle_beta   90.00
_cell.angle_gamma   90.00
#
_symmetry.space_group_name_H-M   'P 1'
#
loop_
_entity.id
_entity.type
_entity.pdbx_description
1 polymer ?
#
loop_
_entity_poly.entity_id
_entity_poly.type
_entity_poly.pdbx_seq_one_letter_code
_entity_poly.pdbx_strand_id
1 'polypeptide(L)'
;MRELYSSEKKWIKLMLKADFKGKKIITEQLSNAYVISEEITRGFASIKLGTFTKIRYPFPERVPITMLVYIDDLKGYRPIEFLLHVVDGYVDELEIFDAAGFDIEDYSSIPLDNIKYQT
;
A
#
# COMPACT_ATOMS: atom_id res chain seq x y z
N MET A 1 0.49 18.73 2.34
CA MET A 1 1.23 17.89 1.38
C MET A 1 2.63 17.66 1.89
N ARG A 2 3.11 16.42 1.83
CA ARG A 2 4.51 16.07 2.14
C ARG A 2 5.03 15.02 1.17
N GLU A 3 6.34 14.86 1.10
CA GLU A 3 6.92 13.70 0.43
C GLU A 3 6.62 12.40 1.19
N LEU A 4 6.71 11.27 0.49
CA LEU A 4 6.64 9.97 1.12
C LEU A 4 7.86 9.74 2.02
N TYR A 5 7.60 9.20 3.21
CA TYR A 5 8.63 8.76 4.14
C TYR A 5 9.36 7.51 3.64
N SER A 6 10.52 7.23 4.24
CA SER A 6 11.36 6.09 3.86
C SER A 6 10.64 4.74 4.00
N SER A 7 9.80 4.57 5.02
CA SER A 7 8.97 3.38 5.21
C SER A 7 7.95 3.21 4.09
N GLU A 8 7.22 4.26 3.75
CA GLU A 8 6.21 4.27 2.68
C GLU A 8 6.83 3.97 1.31
N LYS A 9 7.97 4.62 1.00
CA LYS A 9 8.75 4.34 -0.20
C LYS A 9 9.22 2.88 -0.24
N LYS A 10 9.61 2.31 0.91
CA LYS A 10 10.01 0.90 1.03
C LYS A 10 8.82 -0.03 0.77
N TRP A 11 7.66 0.22 1.36
CA TRP A 11 6.45 -0.59 1.16
C TRP A 11 6.01 -0.56 -0.30
N ILE A 12 5.89 0.64 -0.89
CA ILE A 12 5.55 0.80 -2.31
C ILE A 12 6.54 0.06 -3.20
N LYS A 13 7.85 0.20 -2.95
CA LYS A 13 8.87 -0.53 -3.73
C LYS A 13 8.71 -2.04 -3.65
N LEU A 14 8.29 -2.58 -2.49
CA LEU A 14 8.00 -4.00 -2.33
C LEU A 14 6.72 -4.41 -3.05
N MET A 15 5.65 -3.62 -2.99
CA MET A 15 4.42 -3.86 -3.74
C MET A 15 4.68 -3.90 -5.25
N LEU A 16 5.51 -2.99 -5.77
CA LEU A 16 5.89 -2.92 -7.17
C LEU A 16 6.80 -4.07 -7.65
N LYS A 17 7.20 -5.01 -6.79
CA LYS A 17 7.85 -6.25 -7.24
C LYS A 17 6.87 -7.21 -7.92
N ALA A 18 5.60 -7.20 -7.52
CA ALA A 18 4.55 -7.99 -8.15
C ALA A 18 4.38 -7.62 -9.63
N ASP A 19 3.92 -8.55 -10.45
CA ASP A 19 3.46 -8.25 -11.80
C ASP A 19 1.93 -8.12 -11.81
N PHE A 20 1.43 -7.01 -12.34
CA PHE A 20 0.00 -6.69 -12.36
C PHE A 20 -0.32 -5.76 -13.53
N LYS A 21 -1.59 -5.77 -13.96
CA LYS A 21 -2.04 -4.93 -15.08
C LYS A 21 -1.79 -3.46 -14.76
N GLY A 22 -1.27 -2.72 -15.73
CA GLY A 22 -1.00 -1.28 -15.57
C GLY A 22 0.12 -0.91 -14.59
N LYS A 23 0.93 -1.87 -14.12
CA LYS A 23 2.11 -1.63 -13.25
C LYS A 23 3.00 -0.48 -13.70
N LYS A 24 3.29 -0.37 -15.00
CA LYS A 24 4.11 0.72 -15.55
C LYS A 24 3.49 2.10 -15.26
N ILE A 25 2.18 2.23 -15.46
CA ILE A 25 1.44 3.48 -15.23
C ILE A 25 1.41 3.80 -13.73
N ILE A 26 1.10 2.82 -12.89
CA ILE A 26 1.10 2.99 -11.44
C ILE A 26 2.49 3.37 -10.92
N THR A 27 3.55 2.76 -11.45
CA THR A 27 4.94 3.12 -11.10
C THR A 27 5.26 4.58 -11.45
N GLU A 28 4.81 5.06 -12.60
CA GLU A 28 5.00 6.45 -13.03
C GLU A 28 4.15 7.45 -12.22
N GLN A 29 2.95 7.05 -11.79
CA GLN A 29 2.17 7.85 -10.85
C GLN A 29 2.87 7.95 -9.49
N LEU A 30 3.37 6.82 -8.97
CA LEU A 30 4.05 6.76 -7.66
C LEU A 30 5.42 7.45 -7.65
N SER A 31 6.14 7.52 -8.78
CA SER A 31 7.41 8.26 -8.85
C SER A 31 7.26 9.77 -8.64
N ASN A 32 6.07 10.30 -8.88
CA ASN A 32 5.72 11.71 -8.67
C ASN A 32 4.59 11.87 -7.63
N ALA A 33 4.44 10.88 -6.74
CA ALA A 33 3.41 10.92 -5.73
C ALA A 33 3.82 11.75 -4.51
N TYR A 34 2.82 12.26 -3.81
CA TYR A 34 2.94 12.98 -2.56
C TYR A 34 1.81 12.57 -1.61
N VAL A 35 2.02 12.73 -0.31
CA VAL A 35 0.98 12.47 0.69
C VAL A 35 0.13 13.73 0.87
N ILE A 36 -1.19 13.57 0.70
CA ILE A 36 -2.20 14.61 0.89
C ILE A 36 -2.52 14.72 2.38
N SER A 37 -2.84 13.58 3.00
CA SER A 37 -3.21 13.42 4.41
C SER A 37 -2.95 11.99 4.86
N GLU A 38 -2.97 11.75 6.17
CA GLU A 38 -2.87 10.42 6.75
C GLU A 38 -3.80 10.31 7.96
N GLU A 39 -4.32 9.10 8.17
CA GLU A 39 -5.02 8.70 9.38
C GLU A 39 -4.38 7.40 9.86
N ILE A 40 -3.69 7.45 11.00
CA ILE A 40 -2.99 6.30 11.55
C ILE A 40 -3.54 6.02 12.93
N THR A 41 -4.17 4.86 13.06
CA THR A 41 -4.68 4.32 14.31
C THR A 41 -4.05 2.96 14.55
N ARG A 42 -4.33 2.36 15.71
CA ARG A 42 -3.88 1.00 15.99
C ARG A 42 -4.56 -0.05 15.09
N GLY A 43 -5.79 0.21 14.65
CA GLY A 43 -6.53 -0.76 13.82
C GLY A 43 -6.19 -0.67 12.33
N PHE A 44 -5.81 0.52 11.84
CA PHE A 44 -5.44 0.71 10.44
C PHE A 44 -4.57 1.96 10.23
N ALA A 45 -3.82 1.98 9.13
CA ALA A 45 -3.17 3.16 8.59
C ALA A 45 -3.70 3.45 7.20
N SER A 46 -4.17 4.67 6.98
CA SER A 46 -4.60 5.22 5.70
C SER A 46 -3.66 6.36 5.33
N ILE A 47 -2.98 6.23 4.18
CA ILE A 47 -2.08 7.27 3.65
C ILE A 47 -2.66 7.71 2.32
N LYS A 48 -3.31 8.88 2.30
CA LYS A 48 -3.89 9.43 1.07
C LYS A 48 -2.81 10.03 0.19
N LEU A 49 -2.80 9.58 -1.06
CA LEU A 49 -1.82 9.90 -2.07
C LEU A 49 -2.42 10.83 -3.12
N GLY A 50 -1.59 11.71 -3.66
CA GLY A 50 -1.82 12.40 -4.93
C GLY A 50 -0.64 12.16 -5.86
N THR A 51 -0.81 12.44 -7.14
CA THR A 51 0.26 12.37 -8.14
C THR A 51 0.19 13.57 -9.09
N PHE A 52 1.35 14.06 -9.52
CA PHE A 52 1.43 15.08 -10.58
C PHE A 52 1.34 14.49 -11.99
N THR A 53 1.41 13.16 -12.11
CA THR A 53 1.27 12.45 -13.38
C THR A 53 -0.15 12.61 -13.92
N LYS A 54 -0.31 12.96 -15.19
CA LYS A 54 -1.61 13.08 -15.87
C LYS A 54 -2.06 11.80 -16.57
N ILE A 55 -1.21 10.77 -16.56
CA ILE A 55 -1.51 9.48 -17.18
C ILE A 55 -2.43 8.71 -16.26
N ARG A 56 -3.62 8.38 -16.77
CA ARG A 56 -4.65 7.66 -16.05
C ARG A 56 -4.44 6.15 -16.18
N TYR A 57 -4.59 5.42 -15.07
CA TYR A 57 -4.74 3.97 -15.04
C TYR A 57 -6.06 3.58 -15.72
N PRO A 58 -6.03 2.81 -16.83
CA PRO A 58 -7.19 2.64 -17.71
C PRO A 58 -8.10 1.46 -17.31
N PHE A 59 -7.70 0.66 -16.34
CA PHE A 59 -8.42 -0.56 -15.98
C PHE A 59 -9.41 -0.30 -14.83
N PRO A 60 -10.48 -1.11 -14.70
CA PRO A 60 -11.52 -0.86 -13.71
C PRO A 60 -11.15 -1.28 -12.28
N GLU A 61 -10.05 -2.02 -12.08
CA GLU A 61 -9.65 -2.47 -10.75
C GLU A 61 -9.29 -1.28 -9.86
N ARG A 62 -9.96 -1.19 -8.71
CA ARG A 62 -9.71 -0.12 -7.71
C ARG A 62 -8.55 -0.46 -6.78
N VAL A 63 -8.11 -1.71 -6.72
CA VAL A 63 -6.93 -2.15 -5.98
C VAL A 63 -6.11 -3.03 -6.92
N PRO A 64 -5.25 -2.45 -7.78
CA PRO A 64 -4.44 -3.22 -8.74
C PRO A 64 -3.40 -4.14 -8.10
N ILE A 65 -3.08 -3.94 -6.82
CA ILE A 65 -2.13 -4.75 -6.09
C ILE A 65 -2.45 -4.73 -4.59
N THR A 66 -2.53 -5.93 -4.01
CA THR A 66 -2.48 -6.16 -2.57
C THR A 66 -1.20 -6.90 -2.23
N MET A 67 -0.44 -6.39 -1.26
CA MET A 67 0.71 -7.09 -0.68
C MET A 67 0.31 -7.63 0.69
N LEU A 68 0.46 -8.94 0.86
CA LEU A 68 0.16 -9.65 2.10
C LEU A 68 1.47 -9.96 2.81
N VAL A 69 1.60 -9.54 4.07
CA VAL A 69 2.73 -9.86 4.92
C VAL A 69 2.26 -10.83 5.99
N TYR A 70 2.66 -12.09 5.91
CA TYR A 70 2.25 -13.10 6.87
C TYR A 70 3.11 -13.04 8.13
N ILE A 71 2.46 -12.85 9.26
CA ILE A 71 3.06 -12.85 10.58
C ILE A 71 2.65 -14.10 11.33
N ASP A 72 3.59 -14.69 12.05
CA ASP A 72 3.39 -15.83 12.94
C ASP A 72 3.93 -15.44 14.33
N ASP A 73 3.01 -15.07 15.21
CA ASP A 73 3.31 -14.60 16.56
C ASP A 73 2.32 -15.22 17.58
N LEU A 74 2.32 -14.71 18.82
CA LEU A 74 1.44 -15.22 19.89
C LEU A 74 -0.07 -15.12 19.59
N LYS A 75 -0.47 -14.27 18.64
CA LYS A 75 -1.86 -14.11 18.17
C LYS A 75 -2.17 -15.04 16.97
N GLY A 76 -1.19 -15.83 16.51
CA GLY A 76 -1.34 -16.83 15.45
C GLY A 76 -1.01 -16.35 14.04
N TYR A 77 -1.00 -17.28 13.09
CA TYR A 77 -0.66 -17.03 11.69
C TYR A 77 -1.75 -16.23 10.96
N ARG A 78 -1.42 -15.02 10.49
CA ARG A 78 -2.35 -14.11 9.81
C ARG A 78 -1.64 -13.14 8.88
N PRO A 79 -2.33 -12.55 7.89
CA PRO A 79 -1.75 -11.52 7.05
C PRO A 79 -2.01 -10.10 7.60
N ILE A 80 -1.00 -9.25 7.52
CA ILE A 80 -1.18 -7.81 7.42
C ILE A 80 -1.29 -7.49 5.93
N GLU A 81 -2.33 -6.76 5.55
CA GLU A 81 -2.58 -6.38 4.17
C GLU A 81 -2.13 -4.95 3.91
N PHE A 82 -1.51 -4.75 2.74
CA PHE A 82 -1.18 -3.44 2.19
C PHE A 82 -1.92 -3.32 0.87
N LEU A 83 -2.88 -2.41 0.79
CA LEU A 83 -3.72 -2.21 -0.38
C LEU A 83 -3.35 -0.88 -1.02
N LEU A 84 -3.05 -0.90 -2.33
CA LEU A 84 -2.85 0.33 -3.08
C LEU A 84 -4.14 0.64 -3.85
N HIS A 85 -4.89 1.63 -3.39
CA HIS A 85 -6.13 2.04 -4.03
C HIS A 85 -5.89 3.00 -5.19
N VAL A 86 -6.74 2.87 -6.19
CA VAL A 86 -6.83 3.73 -7.37
C VAL A 86 -8.27 4.24 -7.47
N VAL A 87 -8.41 5.56 -7.57
CA VAL A 87 -9.70 6.25 -7.73
C VAL A 87 -9.62 7.13 -8.96
N ASP A 88 -10.64 7.05 -9.81
CA ASP A 88 -10.68 7.73 -11.11
C ASP A 88 -9.40 7.55 -11.95
N GLY A 89 -8.74 6.39 -11.79
CA GLY A 89 -7.52 6.03 -12.50
C GLY A 89 -6.24 6.68 -11.99
N TYR A 90 -6.24 7.24 -10.77
CA TYR A 90 -5.04 7.74 -10.09
C TYR A 90 -4.84 7.03 -8.76
N VAL A 91 -3.59 6.78 -8.37
CA VAL A 91 -3.26 6.34 -7.01
C VAL A 91 -3.87 7.29 -5.99
N ASP A 92 -4.59 6.73 -5.04
CA ASP A 92 -5.42 7.48 -4.09
C ASP A 92 -5.04 7.18 -2.65
N GLU A 93 -4.70 5.93 -2.33
CA GLU A 93 -4.45 5.52 -0.94
C GLU A 93 -3.52 4.33 -0.86
N LEU A 94 -2.62 4.37 0.11
CA LEU A 94 -2.00 3.17 0.66
C LEU A 94 -2.67 2.88 2.01
N GLU A 95 -3.40 1.78 2.07
CA GLU A 95 -4.11 1.31 3.27
C GLU A 95 -3.38 0.09 3.84
N ILE A 96 -3.24 0.04 5.17
CA ILE A 96 -2.55 -1.04 5.88
C ILE A 96 -3.35 -1.44 7.11
N PHE A 97 -3.65 -2.72 7.26
CA PHE A 97 -4.36 -3.25 8.43
C PHE A 97 -4.07 -4.74 8.64
N ASP A 98 -4.32 -5.23 9.86
CA ASP A 98 -4.27 -6.67 10.17
C ASP A 98 -5.59 -7.32 9.77
N ALA A 99 -5.56 -8.33 8.89
CA ALA A 99 -6.79 -8.94 8.37
C ALA A 99 -7.60 -9.70 9.43
N ALA A 100 -6.99 -10.06 10.57
CA ALA A 100 -7.70 -10.66 11.69
C ALA A 100 -8.23 -9.61 12.68
N GLY A 101 -8.05 -8.31 12.39
CA GLY A 101 -8.59 -7.20 13.19
C GLY A 101 -7.78 -6.88 14.45
N PHE A 102 -6.53 -7.33 14.53
CA PHE A 102 -5.67 -6.98 15.67
C PHE A 102 -5.00 -5.62 15.50
N ASP A 103 -4.78 -4.96 16.63
CA ASP A 103 -4.00 -3.73 16.67
C ASP A 103 -2.55 -3.95 16.21
N ILE A 104 -2.06 -3.01 15.40
CA ILE A 104 -0.67 -2.79 15.00
C ILE A 104 -0.14 -1.59 15.80
N GLU A 105 0.78 -1.85 16.73
CA GLU A 105 1.36 -0.80 17.59
C GLU A 105 2.36 0.08 16.83
N ASP A 106 3.11 -0.49 15.88
CA ASP A 106 4.08 0.23 15.05
C ASP A 106 4.16 -0.37 13.64
N TYR A 107 3.55 0.31 12.66
CA TYR A 107 3.58 -0.09 11.25
C TYR A 107 4.98 -0.15 10.66
N SER A 108 5.93 0.66 11.16
CA SER A 108 7.31 0.66 10.66
C SER A 108 8.08 -0.60 11.07
N SER A 109 7.61 -1.30 12.11
CA SER A 109 8.21 -2.50 12.68
C SER A 109 7.69 -3.81 12.06
N ILE A 110 6.71 -3.75 11.16
CA ILE A 110 6.12 -4.95 10.53
C ILE A 110 7.23 -5.77 9.85
N PRO A 111 7.35 -7.08 10.15
CA PRO A 111 8.39 -7.94 9.57
C PRO A 111 8.05 -8.30 8.12
N LEU A 112 8.80 -7.75 7.17
CA LEU A 112 8.51 -7.84 5.72
C LEU A 112 9.16 -9.08 5.06
N ASP A 113 9.29 -10.19 5.80
CA ASP A 113 10.07 -11.36 5.40
C ASP A 113 9.24 -12.40 4.62
N ASN A 114 7.93 -12.48 4.89
CA ASN A 114 7.01 -13.44 4.27
C ASN A 114 5.91 -12.73 3.46
N ILE A 115 6.31 -12.20 2.30
CA ILE A 115 5.45 -11.43 1.41
C ILE A 115 4.80 -12.33 0.36
N LYS A 116 3.49 -12.16 0.16
CA LYS A 116 2.74 -12.65 -1.00
C LYS A 116 2.01 -11.49 -1.68
N TYR A 117 1.58 -11.69 -2.92
CA TYR A 117 0.89 -10.68 -3.71
C TYR A 117 -0.43 -11.21 -4.26
N GLN A 118 -1.43 -10.34 -4.36
CA GLN A 118 -2.69 -10.58 -5.07
C GLN A 118 -2.89 -9.43 -6.07
N THR A 119 -3.25 -9.77 -7.31
CA THR A 119 -3.24 -8.88 -8.48
C THR A 119 -4.38 -9.20 -9.43
#